data_AF-A0A497MPW4-F1
#
_entry.id   AF-A0A497MPW4-F1
#
_cell.length_a   1.000
_cell.length_b   1.000
_cell.length_c   1.000
_cell.angle_alpha   90.00
_cell.angle_beta   90.00
_cell.angle_gamma   90.00
#
_symmetry.space_group_name_H-M   'P 1'
#
loop_
_entity.id
_entity.type
_entity.pdbx_description
1 polymer ?
#
loop_
_entity_poly.entity_id
_entity_poly.type
_entity_poly.pdbx_seq_one_letter_code
_entity_poly.pdbx_strand_id
1 'polypeptide(L)'
;MGEGELIFVGFGLGDSGLTVKGLETVKNADKVYVETYTNYTPDWVIEELEKLSGRRFERVSRKELEELGGAALLEAASDSKVVLLVPGDPFMATTHIALRIEAEKKGIKTRAVNSSSIVAAAAGACGLQIYKFGESATVVFPDSDTVSMKPYDTVLKNLERGLHTLLLLDYRAEENRAMTVNYALRLLRSLEKIRGMQVFIDDRLVVGLARLGYDNYKVKGGSLKDILNEDFGEPPHCIVIPGSLHFVEAEALKVLADVKEISPREEINARSYIPLDRLNRYISGVEKVFRDIRLLESSRLVDRGDIDKALDWARSYYEDSQAFRDRGDLVSSLVAVAYCEGILEGLRLLNLVEFKWEGEV
;
A
#
# COMPACT_ATOMS: atom_id res chain seq x y z
N MET A 1 20.25 35.90 -17.39
CA MET A 1 20.09 34.48 -17.07
C MET A 1 18.64 34.16 -17.33
N GLY A 2 18.34 33.19 -18.20
CA GLY A 2 16.95 32.77 -18.42
C GLY A 2 16.35 32.26 -17.11
N GLU A 3 15.07 32.53 -16.88
CA GLU A 3 14.34 31.97 -15.73
C GLU A 3 14.00 30.51 -16.06
N GLY A 4 14.95 29.60 -15.82
CA GLY A 4 14.71 28.16 -15.95
C GLY A 4 13.52 27.70 -15.09
N GLU A 5 12.65 26.84 -15.65
CA GLU A 5 11.43 26.36 -15.00
C GLU A 5 11.23 24.88 -15.30
N LEU A 6 10.97 24.06 -14.26
CA LEU A 6 10.52 22.68 -14.40
C LEU A 6 9.03 22.57 -14.05
N ILE A 7 8.22 22.13 -15.01
CA ILE A 7 6.78 22.05 -14.87
C ILE A 7 6.32 20.59 -14.97
N PHE A 8 5.73 20.10 -13.89
CA PHE A 8 5.11 18.78 -13.83
C PHE A 8 3.69 18.88 -14.38
N VAL A 9 3.35 18.13 -15.41
CA VAL A 9 2.04 18.17 -16.06
C VAL A 9 1.44 16.77 -16.09
N GLY A 10 0.29 16.61 -15.45
CA GLY A 10 -0.49 15.39 -15.55
C GLY A 10 -1.26 15.36 -16.87
N PHE A 11 -1.18 14.26 -17.62
CA PHE A 11 -2.02 14.05 -18.81
C PHE A 11 -3.28 13.22 -18.53
N GLY A 12 -3.60 13.02 -17.26
CA GLY A 12 -4.87 12.42 -16.84
C GLY A 12 -4.96 10.92 -17.14
N LEU A 13 -6.16 10.37 -17.01
CA LEU A 13 -6.44 8.97 -17.29
C LEU A 13 -6.90 8.80 -18.74
N GLY A 14 -6.64 7.64 -19.34
CA GLY A 14 -7.09 7.36 -20.71
C GLY A 14 -6.22 8.00 -21.78
N ASP A 15 -6.87 8.37 -22.88
CA ASP A 15 -6.28 8.91 -24.11
C ASP A 15 -6.36 10.44 -24.23
N SER A 16 -7.36 11.07 -23.62
CA SER A 16 -7.62 12.52 -23.71
C SER A 16 -7.69 13.23 -22.36
N GLY A 17 -6.92 12.78 -21.36
CA GLY A 17 -6.96 13.31 -19.99
C GLY A 17 -6.21 14.64 -19.76
N LEU A 18 -5.59 15.24 -20.79
CA LEU A 18 -4.80 16.46 -20.63
C LEU A 18 -5.72 17.68 -20.44
N THR A 19 -5.51 18.43 -19.36
CA THR A 19 -6.29 19.66 -19.13
C THR A 19 -5.95 20.73 -20.17
N VAL A 20 -6.87 21.67 -20.41
CA VAL A 20 -6.61 22.83 -21.30
C VAL A 20 -5.33 23.57 -20.87
N LYS A 21 -5.15 23.79 -19.57
CA LYS A 21 -3.94 24.40 -19.00
C LYS A 21 -2.69 23.54 -19.23
N GLY A 22 -2.83 22.22 -19.17
CA GLY A 22 -1.75 21.27 -19.48
C GLY A 22 -1.34 21.36 -20.94
N LEU A 23 -2.30 21.35 -21.86
CA LEU A 23 -2.05 21.48 -23.30
C LEU A 23 -1.36 22.82 -23.65
N GLU A 24 -1.85 23.93 -23.11
CA GLU A 24 -1.21 25.24 -23.27
C GLU A 24 0.20 25.27 -22.68
N THR A 25 0.42 24.59 -21.55
CA THR A 25 1.73 24.50 -20.91
C THR A 25 2.72 23.74 -21.79
N VAL A 26 2.31 22.60 -22.36
CA VAL A 26 3.12 21.78 -23.27
C VAL A 26 3.46 22.55 -24.55
N LYS A 27 2.48 23.24 -25.15
CA LYS A 27 2.66 24.06 -26.36
C LYS A 27 3.72 25.15 -26.19
N ASN A 28 3.75 25.76 -25.00
CA ASN A 28 4.63 26.87 -24.65
C ASN A 28 5.92 26.43 -23.91
N ALA A 29 6.28 25.15 -23.94
CA ALA A 29 7.50 24.63 -23.32
C ALA A 29 8.62 24.52 -24.35
N ASP A 30 9.85 24.80 -23.94
CA ASP A 30 11.04 24.70 -24.80
C ASP A 30 11.40 23.23 -25.06
N LYS A 31 11.26 22.39 -24.03
CA LYS A 31 11.45 20.93 -24.08
C LYS A 31 10.34 20.22 -23.34
N VAL A 32 9.94 19.05 -23.84
CA VAL A 32 8.90 18.22 -23.25
C VAL A 32 9.46 16.82 -23.09
N TYR A 33 9.55 16.37 -21.85
CA TYR A 33 9.85 14.99 -21.48
C TYR A 33 8.56 14.29 -21.12
N VAL A 34 8.50 12.98 -21.35
CA VAL A 34 7.37 12.14 -20.95
C VAL A 34 7.87 10.86 -20.32
N GLU A 35 7.27 10.49 -19.20
CA GLU A 35 7.47 9.17 -18.58
C GLU A 35 6.18 8.36 -18.70
N THR A 36 6.34 7.05 -18.92
CA THR A 36 5.22 6.10 -19.00
C THR A 36 5.52 4.84 -18.19
N TYR A 37 6.39 4.94 -17.17
CA TYR A 37 6.77 3.82 -16.32
C TYR A 37 5.99 3.77 -15.01
N THR A 38 5.38 4.89 -14.60
CA THR A 38 4.53 4.92 -13.39
C THR A 38 3.15 4.29 -13.63
N ASN A 39 2.69 4.25 -14.88
CA ASN A 39 1.45 3.60 -15.27
C ASN A 39 1.50 3.12 -16.73
N TYR A 40 0.88 1.97 -17.00
CA TYR A 40 0.76 1.45 -18.36
C TYR A 40 0.03 2.44 -19.27
N THR A 41 0.73 2.87 -20.32
CA THR A 41 0.24 3.86 -21.29
C THR A 41 0.58 3.38 -22.69
N PRO A 42 -0.42 3.07 -23.54
CA PRO A 42 -0.17 2.68 -24.93
C PRO A 42 0.56 3.77 -25.72
N ASP A 43 1.44 3.36 -26.65
CA ASP A 43 2.24 4.30 -27.46
C ASP A 43 1.36 5.29 -28.24
N TRP A 44 0.21 4.84 -28.75
CA TRP A 44 -0.71 5.66 -29.53
C TRP A 44 -1.29 6.84 -28.74
N VAL A 45 -1.42 6.73 -27.41
CA VAL A 45 -1.85 7.85 -26.54
C VAL A 45 -0.81 8.97 -26.59
N ILE A 46 0.46 8.61 -26.52
CA ILE A 46 1.57 9.59 -26.60
C ILE A 46 1.59 10.25 -27.97
N GLU A 47 1.41 9.48 -29.04
CA GLU A 47 1.33 10.03 -30.41
C GLU A 47 0.16 11.00 -30.58
N GLU A 48 -0.97 10.75 -29.96
CA GLU A 48 -2.13 11.65 -29.98
C GLU A 48 -1.85 12.95 -29.25
N LEU A 49 -1.23 12.88 -28.06
CA LEU A 49 -0.82 14.07 -27.31
C LEU A 49 0.23 14.90 -28.06
N GLU A 50 1.17 14.27 -28.77
CA GLU A 50 2.12 14.96 -29.66
C GLU A 50 1.39 15.69 -30.79
N LYS A 51 0.40 15.04 -31.43
CA LYS A 51 -0.42 15.64 -32.50
C LYS A 51 -1.24 16.83 -31.98
N LEU A 52 -1.88 16.70 -30.82
CA LEU A 52 -2.71 17.74 -30.20
C LEU A 52 -1.89 18.96 -29.77
N SER A 53 -0.69 18.71 -29.24
CA SER A 53 0.22 19.77 -28.80
C SER A 53 1.05 20.38 -29.92
N GLY A 54 1.28 19.65 -31.02
CA GLY A 54 2.23 20.05 -32.07
C GLY A 54 3.68 20.04 -31.58
N ARG A 55 3.97 19.30 -30.51
CA ARG A 55 5.30 19.17 -29.89
C ARG A 55 5.73 17.70 -29.91
N ARG A 56 7.03 17.47 -30.01
CA ARG A 56 7.64 16.14 -29.83
C ARG A 56 8.05 15.95 -28.38
N PHE A 57 7.90 14.74 -27.87
CA PHE A 57 8.22 14.40 -26.50
C PHE A 57 9.43 13.46 -26.44
N GLU A 58 10.33 13.74 -25.52
CA GLU A 58 11.48 12.90 -25.22
C GLU A 58 11.11 11.92 -24.10
N ARG A 59 11.20 10.62 -24.37
CA ARG A 59 10.89 9.60 -23.36
C ARG A 59 12.01 9.52 -22.33
N VAL A 60 11.63 9.45 -21.06
CA VAL A 60 12.56 9.24 -19.94
C VAL A 60 12.18 8.02 -19.13
N SER A 61 13.19 7.25 -18.76
CA SER A 61 13.06 6.02 -17.98
C SER A 61 13.08 6.27 -16.47
N ARG A 62 12.64 5.26 -15.70
CA ARG A 62 12.76 5.26 -14.23
C ARG A 62 14.21 5.48 -13.81
N LYS A 63 15.16 4.81 -14.46
CA LYS A 63 16.58 4.95 -14.19
C LYS A 63 17.05 6.40 -14.34
N GLU A 64 16.63 7.09 -15.40
CA GLU A 64 17.02 8.47 -15.66
C GLU A 64 16.43 9.45 -14.64
N LEU A 65 15.15 9.30 -14.30
CA LEU A 65 14.46 10.22 -13.37
C LEU A 65 14.75 9.94 -11.89
N GLU A 66 14.87 8.67 -11.49
CA GLU A 66 14.98 8.26 -10.08
C GLU A 66 16.41 7.88 -9.71
N GLU A 67 17.03 6.91 -10.40
CA GLU A 67 18.37 6.40 -10.03
C GLU A 67 19.49 7.41 -10.33
N LEU A 68 19.40 8.10 -11.47
CA LEU A 68 20.35 9.15 -11.88
C LEU A 68 19.91 10.55 -11.44
N GLY A 69 18.86 10.64 -10.61
CA GLY A 69 18.38 11.89 -10.01
C GLY A 69 17.87 12.94 -11.01
N GLY A 70 17.45 12.52 -12.21
CA GLY A 70 16.92 13.42 -13.23
C GLY A 70 17.92 14.46 -13.73
N ALA A 71 19.23 14.16 -13.65
CA ALA A 71 20.29 15.14 -13.90
C ALA A 71 20.16 15.88 -15.24
N ALA A 72 19.91 15.15 -16.33
CA ALA A 72 19.74 15.73 -17.67
C ALA A 72 18.50 16.65 -17.78
N LEU A 73 17.40 16.25 -17.14
CA LEU A 73 16.17 17.04 -17.11
C LEU A 73 16.35 18.32 -16.27
N LEU A 74 17.04 18.23 -15.12
CA LEU A 74 17.35 19.38 -14.28
C LEU A 74 18.34 20.33 -14.96
N GLU A 75 19.33 19.81 -15.67
CA GLU A 75 20.27 20.62 -16.45
C GLU A 75 19.50 21.38 -17.55
N ALA A 76 18.64 20.71 -18.29
CA ALA A 76 17.78 21.35 -19.28
C ALA A 76 16.85 22.41 -18.67
N ALA A 77 16.32 22.17 -17.47
CA ALA A 77 15.42 23.11 -16.78
C ALA A 77 16.14 24.31 -16.15
N SER A 78 17.49 24.33 -16.14
CA SER A 78 18.26 25.42 -15.54
C SER A 78 18.23 26.72 -16.35
N ASP A 79 18.04 26.63 -17.66
CA ASP A 79 18.06 27.77 -18.58
C ASP A 79 16.87 27.81 -19.55
N SER A 80 15.96 26.84 -19.48
CA SER A 80 14.78 26.73 -20.33
C SER A 80 13.54 26.26 -19.59
N LYS A 81 12.37 26.42 -20.22
CA LYS A 81 11.10 25.95 -19.69
C LYS A 81 10.86 24.50 -20.09
N VAL A 82 11.05 23.60 -19.14
CA VAL A 82 10.96 22.15 -19.32
C VAL A 82 9.66 21.62 -18.75
N VAL A 83 8.96 20.79 -19.52
CA VAL A 83 7.80 20.04 -19.04
C VAL A 83 8.17 18.58 -18.83
N LEU A 84 7.73 18.00 -17.70
CA LEU A 84 7.66 16.55 -17.50
C LEU A 84 6.18 16.13 -17.52
N LEU A 85 5.80 15.37 -18.54
CA LEU A 85 4.49 14.75 -18.69
C LEU A 85 4.43 13.42 -17.93
N VAL A 86 3.37 13.26 -17.13
CA VAL A 86 3.14 12.11 -16.25
C VAL A 86 1.69 11.59 -16.45
N PRO A 87 1.45 10.29 -16.59
CA PRO A 87 0.11 9.73 -16.63
C PRO A 87 -0.65 10.01 -15.34
N GLY A 88 -1.93 10.31 -15.46
CA GLY A 88 -2.76 10.71 -14.33
C GLY A 88 -2.36 12.07 -13.79
N ASP A 89 -2.06 12.13 -12.48
CA ASP A 89 -1.60 13.33 -11.79
C ASP A 89 -0.13 13.18 -11.38
N PRO A 90 0.71 14.23 -11.52
CA PRO A 90 2.15 14.10 -11.33
C PRO A 90 2.60 13.62 -9.95
N PHE A 91 1.77 13.79 -8.92
CA PHE A 91 2.15 13.50 -7.53
C PHE A 91 1.25 12.47 -6.85
N MET A 92 0.32 11.85 -7.58
CA MET A 92 -0.56 10.83 -7.03
C MET A 92 0.03 9.44 -7.28
N ALA A 93 0.49 8.79 -6.21
CA ALA A 93 1.13 7.46 -6.25
C ALA A 93 2.43 7.39 -7.08
N THR A 94 3.20 8.50 -7.10
CA THR A 94 4.51 8.59 -7.73
C THR A 94 5.56 9.12 -6.73
N THR A 95 6.84 9.01 -7.09
CA THR A 95 7.97 9.56 -6.32
C THR A 95 8.49 10.89 -6.89
N HIS A 96 7.82 11.46 -7.90
CA HIS A 96 8.27 12.68 -8.60
C HIS A 96 8.38 13.92 -7.70
N ILE A 97 7.78 13.90 -6.51
CA ILE A 97 8.01 14.95 -5.50
C ILE A 97 9.49 15.08 -5.12
N ALA A 98 10.26 13.98 -5.14
CA ALA A 98 11.70 14.02 -4.89
C ALA A 98 12.42 14.86 -5.96
N LEU A 99 12.10 14.66 -7.24
CA LEU A 99 12.66 15.43 -8.35
C LEU A 99 12.31 16.93 -8.23
N ARG A 100 11.08 17.24 -7.82
CA ARG A 100 10.66 18.63 -7.56
C ARG A 100 11.48 19.29 -6.44
N ILE A 101 11.70 18.57 -5.33
CA ILE A 101 12.51 19.04 -4.20
C ILE A 101 13.94 19.31 -4.67
N GLU A 102 14.54 18.42 -5.45
CA GLU A 102 15.90 18.60 -5.97
C GLU A 102 16.02 19.77 -6.95
N ALA A 103 14.99 20.01 -7.78
CA ALA A 103 14.94 21.19 -8.65
C ALA A 103 14.94 22.50 -7.85
N GLU A 104 14.07 22.61 -6.83
CA GLU A 104 13.98 23.80 -5.96
C GLU A 104 15.30 24.04 -5.19
N LYS A 105 15.96 22.97 -4.68
CA LYS A 105 17.28 23.08 -4.03
C LYS A 105 18.36 23.64 -4.95
N LYS A 106 18.26 23.41 -6.26
CA LYS A 106 19.16 23.95 -7.28
C LYS A 106 18.75 25.34 -7.79
N GLY A 107 17.71 25.94 -7.22
CA GLY A 107 17.20 27.25 -7.63
C GLY A 107 16.41 27.23 -8.94
N ILE A 108 15.99 26.06 -9.41
CA ILE A 108 15.12 25.91 -10.58
C ILE A 108 13.68 26.09 -10.11
N LYS A 109 12.97 27.05 -10.70
CA LYS A 109 11.56 27.31 -10.36
C LYS A 109 10.71 26.10 -10.74
N THR A 110 9.85 25.63 -9.83
CA THR A 110 8.94 24.52 -10.16
C THR A 110 7.48 24.93 -10.19
N ARG A 111 6.70 24.23 -11.02
CA ARG A 111 5.25 24.37 -11.08
C ARG A 111 4.57 23.04 -11.34
N ALA A 112 3.33 22.91 -10.91
CA ALA A 112 2.48 21.75 -11.18
C ALA A 112 1.24 22.15 -11.99
N VAL A 113 0.86 21.31 -12.93
CA VAL A 113 -0.45 21.31 -13.59
C VAL A 113 -1.07 19.94 -13.34
N ASN A 114 -1.98 19.90 -12.38
CA ASN A 114 -2.68 18.69 -11.98
C ASN A 114 -3.65 18.19 -13.06
N SER A 115 -4.00 16.91 -12.99
CA SER A 115 -5.05 16.30 -13.82
C SER A 115 -5.80 15.20 -13.03
N SER A 116 -6.69 14.48 -13.70
CA SER A 116 -7.45 13.38 -13.11
C SER A 116 -6.52 12.26 -12.63
N SER A 117 -6.73 11.77 -11.41
CA SER A 117 -6.03 10.63 -10.84
C SER A 117 -6.97 9.45 -10.62
N ILE A 118 -6.41 8.23 -10.68
CA ILE A 118 -7.13 6.99 -10.37
C ILE A 118 -7.73 6.99 -8.96
N VAL A 119 -7.13 7.71 -8.02
CA VAL A 119 -7.61 7.81 -6.63
C VAL A 119 -9.04 8.35 -6.56
N ALA A 120 -9.30 9.47 -7.24
CA ALA A 120 -10.63 10.06 -7.29
C ALA A 120 -11.54 9.32 -8.29
N ALA A 121 -10.99 8.90 -9.43
CA ALA A 121 -11.76 8.25 -10.49
C ALA A 121 -12.33 6.90 -10.04
N ALA A 122 -11.58 6.09 -9.28
CA ALA A 122 -12.06 4.80 -8.79
C ALA A 122 -13.24 4.96 -7.82
N ALA A 123 -13.18 5.94 -6.91
CA ALA A 123 -14.29 6.24 -6.00
C ALA A 123 -15.56 6.64 -6.78
N GLY A 124 -15.41 7.57 -7.73
CA GLY A 124 -16.53 8.01 -8.58
C GLY A 124 -17.11 6.91 -9.45
N ALA A 125 -16.25 6.10 -10.08
CA ALA A 125 -16.66 4.99 -10.95
C ALA A 125 -17.43 3.89 -10.19
N CYS A 126 -17.05 3.63 -8.93
CA CYS A 126 -17.78 2.71 -8.06
C CYS A 126 -19.02 3.33 -7.40
N GLY A 127 -19.20 4.66 -7.49
CA GLY A 127 -20.21 5.40 -6.72
C GLY A 127 -19.99 5.33 -5.20
N LEU A 128 -18.74 5.15 -4.77
CA LEU A 128 -18.35 5.13 -3.38
C LEU A 128 -17.93 6.52 -2.90
N GLN A 129 -18.18 6.80 -1.64
CA GLN A 129 -17.89 8.09 -1.03
C GLN A 129 -16.38 8.21 -0.81
N ILE A 130 -15.74 9.18 -1.47
CA ILE A 130 -14.29 9.38 -1.40
C ILE A 130 -13.77 9.55 0.04
N TYR A 131 -14.55 10.16 0.93
CA TYR A 131 -14.19 10.35 2.34
C TYR A 131 -14.22 9.07 3.17
N LYS A 132 -14.75 7.97 2.63
CA LYS A 132 -14.72 6.64 3.25
C LYS A 132 -13.58 5.77 2.72
N PHE A 133 -12.72 6.28 1.84
CA PHE A 133 -11.48 5.59 1.49
C PHE A 133 -10.42 5.78 2.58
N GLY A 134 -9.82 4.67 3.00
CA GLY A 134 -8.71 4.64 3.94
C GLY A 134 -7.35 4.69 3.24
N GLU A 135 -6.34 4.13 3.90
CA GLU A 135 -5.00 4.03 3.32
C GLU A 135 -5.04 3.18 2.05
N SER A 136 -4.40 3.62 0.96
CA SER A 136 -4.25 2.83 -0.26
C SER A 136 -2.97 2.00 -0.20
N ALA A 137 -2.92 0.88 -0.94
CA ALA A 137 -1.71 0.07 -1.06
C ALA A 137 -1.50 -0.41 -2.49
N THR A 138 -0.28 -0.82 -2.82
CA THR A 138 0.06 -1.38 -4.14
C THR A 138 0.34 -2.88 -4.02
N VAL A 139 -0.38 -3.68 -4.79
CA VAL A 139 -0.08 -5.11 -4.94
C VAL A 139 1.07 -5.24 -5.95
N VAL A 140 2.22 -5.67 -5.45
CA VAL A 140 3.45 -5.83 -6.24
C VAL A 140 3.64 -7.26 -6.71
N PHE A 141 4.27 -7.42 -7.87
CA PHE A 141 4.72 -8.74 -8.29
C PHE A 141 5.69 -9.31 -7.25
N PRO A 142 5.61 -10.61 -6.92
CA PRO A 142 6.54 -11.23 -5.98
C PRO A 142 7.97 -11.14 -6.49
N ASP A 143 8.89 -10.79 -5.59
CA ASP A 143 10.32 -10.96 -5.83
C ASP A 143 10.72 -12.34 -5.33
N SER A 144 11.02 -13.24 -6.26
CA SER A 144 11.15 -14.68 -5.97
C SER A 144 9.86 -15.23 -5.33
N ASP A 145 9.96 -15.99 -4.23
CA ASP A 145 8.81 -16.61 -3.54
C ASP A 145 8.16 -15.71 -2.48
N THR A 146 8.56 -14.44 -2.36
CA THR A 146 8.07 -13.55 -1.29
C THR A 146 6.96 -12.64 -1.79
N VAL A 147 5.74 -12.83 -1.26
CA VAL A 147 4.59 -11.95 -1.50
C VAL A 147 4.53 -10.89 -0.41
N SER A 148 4.44 -9.62 -0.79
CA SER A 148 4.35 -8.52 0.18
C SER A 148 3.07 -8.58 1.02
N MET A 149 3.21 -8.49 2.34
CA MET A 149 2.09 -8.49 3.29
C MET A 149 1.36 -7.14 3.37
N LYS A 150 2.00 -6.05 2.93
CA LYS A 150 1.50 -4.68 3.11
C LYS A 150 0.07 -4.49 2.58
N PRO A 151 -0.29 -4.92 1.34
CA PRO A 151 -1.65 -4.74 0.83
C PRO A 151 -2.70 -5.46 1.68
N TYR A 152 -2.37 -6.65 2.20
CA TYR A 152 -3.27 -7.41 3.07
C TYR A 152 -3.53 -6.68 4.39
N ASP A 153 -2.45 -6.25 5.06
CA ASP A 153 -2.55 -5.53 6.33
C ASP A 153 -3.26 -4.18 6.18
N THR A 154 -3.06 -3.47 5.06
CA THR A 154 -3.77 -2.23 4.76
C THR A 154 -5.27 -2.47 4.61
N VAL A 155 -5.68 -3.48 3.85
CA VAL A 155 -7.10 -3.82 3.68
C VAL A 155 -7.71 -4.23 5.02
N LEU A 156 -7.04 -5.07 5.81
CA LEU A 156 -7.51 -5.46 7.13
C LEU A 156 -7.80 -4.25 8.03
N LYS A 157 -6.83 -3.34 8.18
CA LYS A 157 -6.97 -2.13 9.01
C LYS A 157 -8.10 -1.21 8.53
N ASN A 158 -8.27 -1.08 7.22
CA ASN A 158 -9.35 -0.26 6.67
C ASN A 158 -10.71 -0.90 6.93
N LEU A 159 -10.84 -2.21 6.72
CA LEU A 159 -12.08 -2.94 6.99
C LEU A 159 -12.48 -2.88 8.46
N GLU A 160 -11.53 -2.99 9.40
CA GLU A 160 -11.78 -2.81 10.84
C GLU A 160 -12.36 -1.43 11.20
N ARG A 161 -12.06 -0.42 10.37
CA ARG A 161 -12.55 0.95 10.52
C ARG A 161 -13.76 1.25 9.63
N GLY A 162 -14.26 0.25 8.89
CA GLY A 162 -15.35 0.41 7.93
C GLY A 162 -14.98 1.24 6.69
N LEU A 163 -13.70 1.40 6.38
CA LEU A 163 -13.20 2.18 5.25
C LEU A 163 -12.99 1.31 4.00
N HIS A 164 -13.26 1.88 2.82
CA HIS A 164 -12.90 1.29 1.54
C HIS A 164 -11.39 1.36 1.32
N THR A 165 -10.85 0.41 0.58
CA THR A 165 -9.42 0.38 0.21
C THR A 165 -9.28 0.40 -1.29
N LEU A 166 -8.50 1.35 -1.80
CA LEU A 166 -8.00 1.31 -3.17
C LEU A 166 -6.67 0.54 -3.19
N LEU A 167 -6.64 -0.54 -3.95
CA LEU A 167 -5.44 -1.31 -4.25
C LEU A 167 -4.99 -0.98 -5.67
N LEU A 168 -3.84 -0.32 -5.75
CA LEU A 168 -3.12 -0.11 -7.00
C LEU A 168 -2.42 -1.41 -7.39
N LEU A 169 -2.24 -1.62 -8.69
CA LEU A 169 -1.60 -2.83 -9.22
C LEU A 169 -0.30 -2.47 -9.90
N ASP A 170 0.72 -3.27 -9.65
CA ASP A 170 2.08 -3.02 -10.10
C ASP A 170 2.23 -3.11 -11.63
N TYR A 171 3.15 -2.29 -12.14
CA TYR A 171 3.48 -2.21 -13.55
C TYR A 171 5.01 -2.19 -13.70
N ARG A 172 5.54 -3.24 -14.31
CA ARG A 172 6.95 -3.38 -14.64
C ARG A 172 7.15 -2.95 -16.09
N ALA A 173 7.48 -1.67 -16.29
CA ALA A 173 7.59 -1.06 -17.61
C ALA A 173 8.68 -1.71 -18.47
N GLU A 174 9.81 -2.09 -17.88
CA GLU A 174 10.92 -2.75 -18.56
C GLU A 174 10.55 -4.15 -19.08
N GLU A 175 9.60 -4.82 -18.42
CA GLU A 175 9.05 -6.12 -18.82
C GLU A 175 7.78 -5.98 -19.70
N ASN A 176 7.29 -4.75 -19.90
CA ASN A 176 5.97 -4.45 -20.45
C ASN A 176 4.86 -5.29 -19.79
N ARG A 177 4.92 -5.40 -18.46
CA ARG A 177 4.08 -6.32 -17.69
C ARG A 177 3.26 -5.58 -16.66
N ALA A 178 1.96 -5.47 -16.90
CA ALA A 178 0.99 -4.90 -15.98
C ALA A 178 0.26 -6.01 -15.21
N MET A 179 0.10 -5.81 -13.89
CA MET A 179 -0.65 -6.73 -13.06
C MET A 179 -2.15 -6.61 -13.31
N THR A 180 -2.82 -7.76 -13.47
CA THR A 180 -4.28 -7.83 -13.62
C THR A 180 -4.97 -7.99 -12.26
N VAL A 181 -6.24 -7.57 -12.17
CA VAL A 181 -7.13 -7.84 -11.03
C VAL A 181 -7.09 -9.32 -10.63
N ASN A 182 -7.24 -10.23 -11.59
CA ASN A 182 -7.29 -11.66 -11.33
C ASN A 182 -5.98 -12.18 -10.71
N TYR A 183 -4.83 -11.74 -11.21
CA TYR A 183 -3.53 -12.14 -10.66
C TYR A 183 -3.34 -11.59 -9.24
N ALA A 184 -3.62 -10.30 -9.02
CA ALA A 184 -3.54 -9.66 -7.72
C ALA A 184 -4.42 -10.35 -6.67
N LEU A 185 -5.68 -10.65 -7.01
CA LEU A 185 -6.59 -11.37 -6.10
C LEU A 185 -6.12 -12.79 -5.79
N ARG A 186 -5.46 -13.49 -6.73
CA ARG A 186 -4.85 -14.81 -6.45
C ARG A 186 -3.73 -14.70 -5.41
N LEU A 187 -2.87 -13.68 -5.51
CA LEU A 187 -1.82 -13.41 -4.52
C LEU A 187 -2.41 -13.08 -3.14
N LEU A 188 -3.41 -12.20 -3.10
CA LEU A 188 -4.06 -11.81 -1.84
C LEU A 188 -4.81 -12.99 -1.20
N ARG A 189 -5.45 -13.83 -2.00
CA ARG A 189 -6.08 -15.08 -1.54
C ARG A 189 -5.04 -16.11 -1.06
N SER A 190 -3.83 -16.16 -1.63
CA SER A 190 -2.78 -17.03 -1.08
C SER A 190 -2.27 -16.53 0.27
N LEU A 191 -2.19 -15.20 0.49
CA LEU A 191 -1.89 -14.64 1.80
C LEU A 191 -2.97 -14.96 2.84
N GLU A 192 -4.24 -14.98 2.43
CA GLU A 192 -5.36 -15.37 3.31
C GLU A 192 -5.19 -16.80 3.85
N LYS A 193 -4.68 -17.75 3.04
CA LYS A 193 -4.44 -19.13 3.51
C LYS A 193 -3.40 -19.21 4.63
N ILE A 194 -2.50 -18.23 4.71
CA ILE A 194 -1.46 -18.14 5.72
C ILE A 194 -1.97 -17.35 6.94
N ARG A 195 -2.70 -16.26 6.70
CA ARG A 195 -3.13 -15.32 7.75
C ARG A 195 -4.44 -15.72 8.44
N GLY A 196 -5.41 -16.25 7.70
CA GLY A 196 -6.70 -16.68 8.24
C GLY A 196 -7.55 -15.58 8.89
N MET A 197 -7.34 -14.30 8.54
CA MET A 197 -8.05 -13.16 9.14
C MET A 197 -9.38 -12.83 8.45
N GLN A 198 -9.82 -13.67 7.52
CA GLN A 198 -11.07 -13.54 6.77
C GLN A 198 -11.13 -12.26 5.90
N VAL A 199 -9.98 -11.79 5.41
CA VAL A 199 -9.89 -10.57 4.58
C VAL A 199 -10.23 -10.91 3.13
N PHE A 200 -9.53 -11.87 2.53
CA PHE A 200 -9.71 -12.27 1.14
C PHE A 200 -10.33 -13.66 1.00
N ILE A 201 -11.50 -13.83 1.62
CA ILE A 201 -12.34 -15.02 1.49
C ILE A 201 -13.17 -14.98 0.19
N ASP A 202 -13.62 -16.14 -0.27
CA ASP A 202 -14.31 -16.28 -1.56
C ASP A 202 -15.57 -15.40 -1.70
N ASP A 203 -16.30 -15.16 -0.60
CA ASP A 203 -17.53 -14.35 -0.59
C ASP A 203 -17.28 -12.86 -0.30
N ARG A 204 -16.02 -12.42 -0.13
CA ARG A 204 -15.67 -11.00 0.08
C ARG A 204 -16.15 -10.17 -1.10
N LEU A 205 -16.81 -9.03 -0.85
CA LEU A 205 -17.15 -8.08 -1.90
C LEU A 205 -15.88 -7.42 -2.43
N VAL A 206 -15.68 -7.51 -3.74
CA VAL A 206 -14.54 -6.93 -4.46
C VAL A 206 -15.07 -6.20 -5.68
N VAL A 207 -14.48 -5.05 -6.00
CA VAL A 207 -14.72 -4.35 -7.27
C VAL A 207 -13.42 -4.27 -8.04
N GLY A 208 -13.37 -4.90 -9.20
CA GLY A 208 -12.29 -4.71 -10.17
C GLY A 208 -12.61 -3.56 -11.11
N LEU A 209 -11.59 -2.80 -11.47
CA LEU A 209 -11.69 -1.71 -12.43
C LEU A 209 -10.59 -1.87 -13.47
N ALA A 210 -10.93 -1.62 -14.74
CA ALA A 210 -10.01 -1.67 -15.85
C ALA A 210 -10.19 -0.47 -16.76
N ARG A 211 -9.08 0.10 -17.22
CA ARG A 211 -9.01 1.16 -18.22
C ARG A 211 -9.91 2.36 -17.90
N LEU A 212 -10.02 2.76 -16.63
CA LEU A 212 -10.72 4.00 -16.31
C LEU A 212 -10.09 5.17 -17.08
N GLY A 213 -10.93 5.97 -17.74
CA GLY A 213 -10.52 7.05 -18.63
C GLY A 213 -10.51 6.69 -20.12
N TYR A 214 -10.55 5.40 -20.49
CA TYR A 214 -10.71 4.97 -21.89
C TYR A 214 -12.18 4.64 -22.19
N ASP A 215 -12.59 4.71 -23.47
CA ASP A 215 -13.97 4.41 -23.88
C ASP A 215 -14.41 2.97 -23.55
N ASN A 216 -13.47 2.03 -23.55
CA ASN A 216 -13.71 0.62 -23.27
C ASN A 216 -13.40 0.25 -21.81
N TYR A 217 -13.56 1.20 -20.87
CA TYR A 217 -13.40 0.93 -19.44
C TYR A 217 -14.39 -0.12 -18.94
N LYS A 218 -14.04 -0.77 -17.82
CA LYS A 218 -14.90 -1.75 -17.16
C LYS A 218 -14.84 -1.59 -15.65
N VAL A 219 -16.02 -1.60 -15.03
CA VAL A 219 -16.19 -1.66 -13.57
C VAL A 219 -17.06 -2.88 -13.27
N LYS A 220 -16.53 -3.82 -12.49
CA LYS A 220 -17.26 -5.05 -12.16
C LYS A 220 -17.04 -5.43 -10.71
N GLY A 221 -18.13 -5.52 -9.97
CA GLY A 221 -18.19 -5.93 -8.58
C GLY A 221 -18.87 -7.27 -8.40
N GLY A 222 -18.50 -7.96 -7.33
CA GLY A 222 -19.03 -9.27 -7.00
C GLY A 222 -18.26 -9.92 -5.86
N SER A 223 -18.57 -11.19 -5.58
CA SER A 223 -17.77 -11.96 -4.65
C SER A 223 -16.36 -12.18 -5.22
N LEU A 224 -15.36 -12.31 -4.35
CA LEU A 224 -13.97 -12.52 -4.76
C LEU A 224 -13.83 -13.72 -5.72
N LYS A 225 -14.55 -14.81 -5.48
CA LYS A 225 -14.55 -16.00 -6.36
C LYS A 225 -15.09 -15.70 -7.76
N ASP A 226 -16.07 -14.81 -7.88
CA ASP A 226 -16.66 -14.44 -9.17
C ASP A 226 -15.69 -13.52 -9.93
N ILE A 227 -15.18 -12.49 -9.25
CA ILE A 227 -14.24 -11.51 -9.82
C ILE A 227 -12.93 -12.17 -10.26
N LEU A 228 -12.47 -13.23 -9.58
CA LEU A 228 -11.30 -14.00 -9.98
C LEU A 228 -11.38 -14.59 -11.39
N ASN A 229 -12.58 -14.82 -11.91
CA ASN A 229 -12.81 -15.43 -13.23
C ASN A 229 -13.35 -14.44 -14.26
N GLU A 230 -13.55 -13.18 -13.87
CA GLU A 230 -14.03 -12.14 -14.78
C GLU A 230 -12.92 -11.69 -15.73
N ASP A 231 -13.27 -11.47 -17.00
CA ASP A 231 -12.36 -10.88 -17.98
C ASP A 231 -12.44 -9.34 -17.93
N PHE A 232 -11.39 -8.71 -17.41
CA PHE A 232 -11.28 -7.26 -17.34
C PHE A 232 -10.71 -6.60 -18.60
N GLY A 233 -10.21 -7.40 -19.55
CA GLY A 233 -9.54 -6.90 -20.74
C GLY A 233 -8.10 -6.42 -20.47
N GLU A 234 -7.69 -5.42 -21.26
CA GLU A 234 -6.33 -4.87 -21.23
C GLU A 234 -6.09 -3.95 -20.02
N PRO A 235 -4.84 -3.85 -19.53
CA PRO A 235 -4.46 -2.89 -18.48
C PRO A 235 -4.67 -1.41 -18.88
N PRO A 236 -4.59 -0.46 -17.92
CA PRO A 236 -4.28 -0.65 -16.49
C PRO A 236 -5.50 -1.07 -15.66
N HIS A 237 -5.26 -1.86 -14.62
CA HIS A 237 -6.29 -2.35 -13.69
C HIS A 237 -6.05 -1.82 -12.27
N CYS A 238 -7.12 -1.69 -11.48
CA CYS A 238 -7.05 -1.50 -10.03
C CYS A 238 -8.18 -2.25 -9.33
N ILE A 239 -8.09 -2.38 -8.00
CA ILE A 239 -9.10 -3.07 -7.19
C ILE A 239 -9.59 -2.12 -6.10
N VAL A 240 -10.90 -2.12 -5.84
CA VAL A 240 -11.47 -1.54 -4.64
C VAL A 240 -12.02 -2.66 -3.76
N ILE A 241 -11.63 -2.67 -2.49
CA ILE A 241 -12.25 -3.50 -1.45
C ILE A 241 -13.16 -2.59 -0.62
N PRO A 242 -14.49 -2.68 -0.76
CA PRO A 242 -15.38 -1.87 0.05
C PRO A 242 -15.29 -2.25 1.54
N GLY A 243 -15.26 -1.25 2.42
CA GLY A 243 -15.62 -1.41 3.84
C GLY A 243 -17.12 -1.29 4.06
N SER A 244 -17.53 -0.77 5.23
CA SER A 244 -18.94 -0.55 5.54
C SER A 244 -19.60 0.31 4.45
N LEU A 245 -20.77 -0.10 3.95
CA LEU A 245 -21.47 0.60 2.87
C LEU A 245 -22.61 1.45 3.43
N HIS A 246 -22.71 2.69 2.94
CA HIS A 246 -23.93 3.47 3.04
C HIS A 246 -24.97 2.91 2.06
N PHE A 247 -26.27 3.08 2.32
CA PHE A 247 -27.31 2.50 1.46
C PHE A 247 -27.21 2.98 0.00
N VAL A 248 -26.84 4.24 -0.22
CA VAL A 248 -26.59 4.81 -1.56
C VAL A 248 -25.39 4.15 -2.23
N GLU A 249 -24.33 3.85 -1.49
CA GLU A 249 -23.14 3.18 -2.03
C GLU A 249 -23.47 1.74 -2.43
N ALA A 250 -24.26 1.05 -1.61
CA ALA A 250 -24.74 -0.29 -1.93
C ALA A 250 -25.61 -0.29 -3.20
N GLU A 251 -26.49 0.69 -3.36
CA GLU A 251 -27.28 0.88 -4.58
C GLU A 251 -26.39 1.21 -5.79
N ALA A 252 -25.42 2.11 -5.62
CA ALA A 252 -24.48 2.48 -6.66
C ALA A 252 -23.67 1.28 -7.15
N LEU A 253 -23.17 0.42 -6.25
CA LEU A 253 -22.46 -0.80 -6.63
C LEU A 253 -23.33 -1.79 -7.42
N LYS A 254 -24.63 -1.91 -7.09
CA LYS A 254 -25.56 -2.74 -7.87
C LYS A 254 -25.73 -2.23 -9.29
N VAL A 255 -25.87 -0.91 -9.45
CA VAL A 255 -26.17 -0.27 -10.74
C VAL A 255 -24.92 -0.07 -11.60
N LEU A 256 -23.83 0.42 -11.01
CA LEU A 256 -22.62 0.86 -11.72
C LEU A 256 -21.57 -0.25 -11.83
N ALA A 257 -21.55 -1.19 -10.89
CA ALA A 257 -20.59 -2.29 -10.86
C ALA A 257 -21.24 -3.67 -11.07
N ASP A 258 -22.55 -3.74 -11.36
CA ASP A 258 -23.29 -4.99 -11.60
C ASP A 258 -23.10 -6.03 -10.47
N VAL A 259 -23.18 -5.55 -9.23
CA VAL A 259 -23.19 -6.40 -8.03
C VAL A 259 -24.60 -6.96 -7.84
N LYS A 260 -24.76 -8.29 -7.91
CA LYS A 260 -26.08 -8.94 -7.82
C LYS A 260 -26.63 -8.95 -6.40
N GLU A 261 -25.81 -9.34 -5.43
CA GLU A 261 -26.18 -9.42 -4.02
C GLU A 261 -25.07 -8.83 -3.17
N ILE A 262 -25.46 -8.05 -2.17
CA ILE A 262 -24.56 -7.53 -1.14
C ILE A 262 -24.95 -8.23 0.15
N SER A 263 -24.11 -9.15 0.59
CA SER A 263 -24.32 -9.90 1.83
C SER A 263 -24.39 -8.91 3.02
N PRO A 264 -25.38 -9.02 3.91
CA PRO A 264 -25.52 -8.14 5.09
C PRO A 264 -24.40 -8.25 6.14
N ARG A 265 -23.28 -8.90 5.84
CA ARG A 265 -22.25 -9.28 6.80
C ARG A 265 -20.89 -8.76 6.36
N GLU A 266 -20.52 -7.57 6.81
CA GLU A 266 -19.11 -7.15 6.83
C GLU A 266 -18.77 -6.35 8.09
N GLU A 267 -19.41 -6.65 9.23
CA GLU A 267 -18.74 -6.39 10.51
C GLU A 267 -17.67 -7.47 10.66
N ILE A 268 -16.45 -7.19 10.17
CA ILE A 268 -15.28 -7.87 10.71
C ILE A 268 -15.35 -7.60 12.20
N ASN A 269 -15.48 -8.65 13.01
CA ASN A 269 -15.36 -8.55 14.46
C ASN A 269 -13.97 -7.97 14.76
N ALA A 270 -13.90 -6.65 14.88
CA ALA A 270 -12.70 -5.82 15.01
C ALA A 270 -12.04 -5.96 16.39
N ARG A 271 -12.03 -7.17 16.95
CA ARG A 271 -11.60 -7.44 18.33
C ARG A 271 -10.18 -7.98 18.46
N SER A 272 -9.39 -8.09 17.38
CA SER A 272 -8.13 -8.83 17.50
C SER A 272 -7.07 -8.56 16.43
N TYR A 273 -6.86 -7.30 15.99
CA TYR A 273 -5.61 -6.97 15.28
C TYR A 273 -4.47 -6.76 16.27
N ILE A 274 -3.62 -7.77 16.38
CA ILE A 274 -2.29 -7.68 16.98
C ILE A 274 -1.31 -7.76 15.81
N PRO A 275 -0.56 -6.69 15.47
CA PRO A 275 0.44 -6.76 14.42
C PRO A 275 1.42 -7.89 14.73
N LEU A 276 1.58 -8.86 13.81
CA LEU A 276 2.46 -10.03 14.02
C LEU A 276 3.90 -9.60 14.32
N ASP A 277 4.37 -8.53 13.68
CA ASP A 277 5.70 -7.94 13.92
C ASP A 277 5.83 -7.34 15.33
N ARG A 278 4.73 -6.89 15.92
CA ARG A 278 4.71 -6.43 17.31
C ARG A 278 4.75 -7.61 18.26
N LEU A 279 3.93 -8.63 18.04
CA LEU A 279 3.92 -9.85 18.85
C LEU A 279 5.28 -10.57 18.82
N ASN A 280 5.88 -10.69 17.63
CA ASN A 280 7.20 -11.30 17.46
C ASN A 280 8.30 -10.56 18.25
N ARG A 281 8.19 -9.22 18.36
CA ARG A 281 9.12 -8.43 19.18
C ARG A 281 8.97 -8.70 20.68
N TYR A 282 7.74 -8.86 21.19
CA TYR A 282 7.52 -9.26 22.58
C TYR A 282 8.12 -10.65 22.86
N ILE A 283 7.87 -11.61 21.97
CA ILE A 283 8.41 -12.97 22.10
C ILE A 283 9.95 -12.96 22.05
N SER A 284 10.56 -12.24 21.09
CA SER A 284 12.03 -12.15 21.00
C SER A 284 12.66 -11.43 22.20
N GLY A 285 11.98 -10.42 22.75
CA GLY A 285 12.39 -9.70 23.95
C GLY A 285 12.46 -10.63 25.16
N VAL A 286 11.40 -11.42 25.40
CA VAL A 286 11.35 -12.42 26.47
C VAL A 286 12.39 -13.54 26.25
N GLU A 287 12.58 -14.01 25.02
CA GLU A 287 13.63 -14.99 24.70
C GLU A 287 15.03 -14.49 25.08
N LYS A 288 15.29 -13.20 24.87
CA LYS A 288 16.54 -12.57 25.31
C LYS A 288 16.64 -12.52 26.83
N VAL A 289 15.57 -12.14 27.53
CA VAL A 289 15.55 -12.13 28.99
C VAL A 289 15.88 -13.51 29.56
N PHE A 290 15.27 -14.59 29.06
CA PHE A 290 15.58 -15.94 29.55
C PHE A 290 17.02 -16.39 29.29
N ARG A 291 17.70 -15.82 28.28
CA ARG A 291 19.13 -16.06 28.04
C ARG A 291 20.02 -15.30 29.01
N ASP A 292 19.63 -14.08 29.37
CA ASP A 292 20.48 -13.13 30.08
C ASP A 292 20.20 -13.04 31.60
N ILE A 293 19.07 -13.58 32.06
CA ILE A 293 18.60 -13.47 33.44
C ILE A 293 19.59 -14.06 34.47
N ARG A 294 19.80 -13.32 35.56
CA ARG A 294 20.70 -13.70 36.66
C ARG A 294 20.01 -13.57 38.00
N LEU A 295 20.29 -14.49 38.93
CA LEU A 295 19.84 -14.38 40.31
C LEU A 295 20.75 -13.40 41.08
N LEU A 296 20.15 -12.51 41.86
CA LEU A 296 20.87 -11.55 42.70
C LEU A 296 21.13 -12.11 44.10
N GLU A 297 22.08 -11.55 44.85
CA GLU A 297 22.38 -12.03 46.22
C GLU A 297 21.18 -11.94 47.16
N SER A 298 20.33 -10.93 46.98
CA SER A 298 19.05 -10.73 47.66
C SER A 298 18.05 -11.88 47.48
N SER A 299 18.22 -12.71 46.44
CA SER A 299 17.40 -13.92 46.26
C SER A 299 17.54 -14.92 47.41
N ARG A 300 18.64 -14.86 48.18
CA ARG A 300 18.87 -15.73 49.36
C ARG A 300 17.96 -15.43 50.54
N LEU A 301 17.26 -14.28 50.51
CA LEU A 301 16.32 -13.85 51.55
C LEU A 301 14.92 -14.45 51.36
N VAL A 302 14.68 -15.13 50.23
CA VAL A 302 13.42 -15.76 49.86
C VAL A 302 13.65 -17.24 49.60
N ASP A 303 12.61 -18.07 49.77
CA ASP A 303 12.70 -19.50 49.47
C ASP A 303 13.04 -19.70 47.98
N ARG A 304 14.16 -20.41 47.73
CA ARG A 304 14.66 -20.64 46.37
C ARG A 304 13.66 -21.42 45.52
N GLY A 305 12.92 -22.34 46.12
CA GLY A 305 11.90 -23.12 45.43
C GLY A 305 10.72 -22.29 44.94
N ASP A 306 10.43 -21.16 45.59
CA ASP A 306 9.37 -20.26 45.14
C ASP A 306 9.83 -19.34 43.99
N ILE A 307 11.11 -18.96 43.98
CA ILE A 307 11.74 -18.25 42.85
C ILE A 307 11.78 -19.17 41.63
N ASP A 308 12.24 -20.42 41.80
CA ASP A 308 12.32 -21.40 40.71
C ASP A 308 10.94 -21.68 40.12
N LYS A 309 9.90 -21.86 40.96
CA LYS A 309 8.51 -22.00 40.49
C LYS A 309 8.01 -20.80 39.67
N ALA A 310 8.31 -19.57 40.11
CA ALA A 310 7.89 -18.38 39.39
C ALA A 310 8.57 -18.31 38.01
N LEU A 311 9.86 -18.65 37.93
CA LEU A 311 10.58 -18.73 36.66
C LEU A 311 10.05 -19.85 35.75
N ASP A 312 9.67 -20.99 36.31
CA ASP A 312 9.05 -22.10 35.57
C ASP A 312 7.68 -21.72 35.01
N TRP A 313 6.85 -21.01 35.79
CA TRP A 313 5.58 -20.47 35.29
C TRP A 313 5.80 -19.45 34.17
N ALA A 314 6.74 -18.52 34.33
CA ALA A 314 7.07 -17.56 33.28
C ALA A 314 7.51 -18.29 32.00
N ARG A 315 8.35 -19.32 32.11
CA ARG A 315 8.82 -20.12 30.97
C ARG A 315 7.67 -20.86 30.29
N SER A 316 6.74 -21.43 31.06
CA SER A 316 5.55 -22.10 30.54
C SER A 316 4.69 -21.13 29.72
N TYR A 317 4.45 -19.91 30.22
CA TYR A 317 3.71 -18.88 29.47
C TYR A 317 4.42 -18.42 28.20
N TYR A 318 5.75 -18.39 28.19
CA TYR A 318 6.54 -18.09 26.98
C TYR A 318 6.40 -19.20 25.94
N GLU A 319 6.55 -20.46 26.34
CA GLU A 319 6.38 -21.62 25.45
C GLU A 319 4.95 -21.69 24.89
N ASP A 320 3.94 -21.45 25.74
CA ASP A 320 2.54 -21.33 25.32
C ASP A 320 2.35 -20.21 24.30
N SER A 321 2.97 -19.04 24.50
CA SER A 321 2.92 -17.94 23.56
C SER A 321 3.45 -18.32 22.18
N GLN A 322 4.58 -19.03 22.12
CA GLN A 322 5.15 -19.55 20.86
C GLN A 322 4.20 -20.57 20.22
N ALA A 323 3.66 -21.51 21.00
CA ALA A 323 2.74 -22.53 20.50
C ALA A 323 1.39 -21.95 20.01
N PHE A 324 0.88 -20.89 20.63
CA PHE A 324 -0.31 -20.18 20.15
C PHE A 324 -0.02 -19.41 18.86
N ARG A 325 1.12 -18.72 18.78
CA ARG A 325 1.53 -18.01 17.56
C ARG A 325 1.66 -18.96 16.37
N ASP A 326 2.33 -20.10 16.56
CA ASP A 326 2.59 -21.06 15.49
C ASP A 326 1.30 -21.74 14.99
N ARG A 327 0.24 -21.74 15.82
CA ARG A 327 -1.12 -22.18 15.46
C ARG A 327 -2.03 -21.07 14.93
N GLY A 328 -1.53 -19.82 14.86
CA GLY A 328 -2.29 -18.66 14.38
C GLY A 328 -3.21 -17.99 15.43
N ASP A 329 -3.20 -18.42 16.69
CA ASP A 329 -3.95 -17.78 17.77
C ASP A 329 -3.16 -16.61 18.38
N LEU A 330 -3.17 -15.48 17.69
CA LEU A 330 -2.35 -14.31 18.06
C LEU A 330 -2.81 -13.63 19.35
N VAL A 331 -4.09 -13.73 19.72
CA VAL A 331 -4.64 -13.13 20.93
C VAL A 331 -4.17 -13.90 22.15
N SER A 332 -4.36 -15.23 22.16
CA SER A 332 -3.86 -16.06 23.25
C SER A 332 -2.34 -16.00 23.35
N SER A 333 -1.64 -15.89 22.21
CA SER A 333 -0.20 -15.69 22.17
C SER A 333 0.23 -14.38 22.85
N LEU A 334 -0.44 -13.26 22.56
CA LEU A 334 -0.14 -11.97 23.20
C LEU A 334 -0.45 -11.98 24.70
N VAL A 335 -1.57 -12.58 25.09
CA VAL A 335 -1.94 -12.69 26.51
C VAL A 335 -0.89 -13.50 27.26
N ALA A 336 -0.48 -14.65 26.71
CA ALA A 336 0.53 -15.51 27.33
C ALA A 336 1.88 -14.81 27.49
N VAL A 337 2.38 -14.12 26.45
CA VAL A 337 3.65 -13.38 26.58
C VAL A 337 3.55 -12.21 27.58
N ALA A 338 2.41 -11.53 27.67
CA ALA A 338 2.21 -10.47 28.66
C ALA A 338 2.21 -10.99 30.11
N TYR A 339 1.64 -12.18 30.37
CA TYR A 339 1.75 -12.84 31.67
C TYR A 339 3.19 -13.22 32.01
N CYS A 340 3.95 -13.71 31.02
CA CYS A 340 5.38 -13.99 31.17
C CYS A 340 6.17 -12.74 31.58
N GLU A 341 6.01 -11.63 30.84
CA GLU A 341 6.65 -10.35 31.15
C GLU A 341 6.30 -9.86 32.57
N GLY A 342 5.02 -9.95 32.95
CA GLY A 342 4.56 -9.54 34.27
C GLY A 342 5.22 -10.30 35.43
N ILE A 343 5.43 -11.61 35.29
CA ILE A 343 6.13 -12.43 36.30
C ILE A 343 7.61 -12.03 36.37
N LEU A 344 8.27 -11.92 35.22
CA LEU A 344 9.70 -11.56 35.15
C LEU A 344 9.95 -10.17 35.74
N GLU A 345 9.11 -9.19 35.40
CA GLU A 345 9.20 -7.83 35.95
C GLU A 345 8.91 -7.82 37.45
N GLY A 346 7.95 -8.63 37.92
CA GLY A 346 7.69 -8.79 39.36
C GLY A 346 8.91 -9.29 40.13
N LEU A 347 9.61 -10.31 39.61
CA LEU A 347 10.85 -10.81 40.20
C LEU A 347 11.97 -9.76 40.18
N ARG A 348 12.05 -8.95 39.11
CA ARG A 348 13.00 -7.84 38.98
C ARG A 348 12.73 -6.73 39.98
N LEU A 349 11.46 -6.33 40.15
CA LEU A 349 11.02 -5.32 41.12
C LEU A 349 11.28 -5.73 42.57
N LEU A 350 11.19 -7.03 42.87
CA LEU A 350 11.56 -7.58 44.18
C LEU A 350 13.08 -7.70 44.37
N ASN A 351 13.88 -7.26 43.39
CA ASN A 351 15.33 -7.33 43.39
C ASN A 351 15.85 -8.78 43.55
N LEU A 352 15.14 -9.77 43.01
CA LEU A 352 15.51 -11.19 43.09
C LEU A 352 16.29 -11.65 41.86
N VAL A 353 16.01 -11.02 40.71
CA VAL A 353 16.65 -11.30 39.42
C VAL A 353 17.09 -10.00 38.75
N GLU A 354 18.07 -10.12 37.85
CA GLU A 354 18.57 -9.04 37.01
C GLU A 354 18.51 -9.45 35.53
N PHE A 355 17.96 -8.57 34.70
CA PHE A 355 17.96 -8.65 33.24
C PHE A 355 17.61 -7.27 32.64
N LYS A 356 17.79 -7.12 31.33
CA LYS A 356 17.39 -5.91 30.57
C LYS A 356 16.39 -6.24 29.48
N TRP A 357 15.38 -5.39 29.31
CA TRP A 357 14.50 -5.45 28.14
C TRP A 357 15.20 -4.92 26.89
N GLU A 358 14.71 -5.34 25.72
CA GLU A 358 15.22 -4.86 24.44
C GLU A 358 14.91 -3.36 24.28
N GLY A 359 15.96 -2.52 24.24
CA GLY A 359 15.83 -1.06 24.15
C GLY A 359 16.01 -0.30 25.48
N GLU A 360 16.16 -0.99 26.62
CA GLU A 360 16.63 -0.37 27.86
C GLU A 360 18.15 -0.12 27.77
N VAL A 361 18.58 1.12 28.02
CA VAL A 361 20.00 1.53 28.07
C VAL A 361 20.65 1.03 29.35
#